data_AF-A0A976DN29-F1
#
_entry.id   AF-A0A976DN29-F1
#
_cell.length_a   1.000
_cell.length_b   1.000
_cell.length_c   1.000
_cell.angle_alpha   90.00
_cell.angle_beta   90.00
_cell.angle_gamma   90.00
#
_symmetry.space_group_name_H-M   'P 1'
#
loop_
_entity.id
_entity.type
_entity.pdbx_description
1 polymer ?
#
loop_
_entity_poly.entity_id
_entity_poly.type
_entity_poly.pdbx_seq_one_letter_code
_entity_poly.pdbx_strand_id
1 'polypeptide(L)'
;AILLIARFGKGFVANISVLLGIVIGAVIAVALGKMGFSKVAEADWFGLITPFHFGTPTFDLVMIVTMVLVMIVVMIESTGMFLALGDITGKPVTRPMLSAGLRTDGLGTLIGGIFNTFPYTSFSQNVGLVGVTGIKSRFVCVAGGLIMVVLGLVPKMGALVESVPTMVLGGAGLVMFGMVAATGIRILAGVDFAKNRNNLFIVAVSIGMGMIPLVAPNFKQWMPHEIHPLIESGILLASITAVALNAFFNGARGSVDDAKAAAAVADH
;
A
#
# COMPACT_ATOMS: atom_id res chain seq x y z
N ALA A 1 -8.00 -9.04 19.50
CA ALA A 1 -6.56 -9.25 19.74
C ALA A 1 -5.75 -8.01 19.37
N ILE A 2 -5.74 -7.60 18.10
CA ILE A 2 -4.93 -6.45 17.61
C ILE A 2 -5.09 -5.20 18.48
N LEU A 3 -6.33 -4.75 18.71
CA LEU A 3 -6.60 -3.54 19.52
C LEU A 3 -6.13 -3.66 20.98
N LEU A 4 -6.23 -4.85 21.58
CA LEU A 4 -5.77 -5.09 22.95
C LEU A 4 -4.25 -4.98 23.02
N ILE A 5 -3.54 -5.57 22.05
CA ILE A 5 -2.07 -5.50 21.98
C ILE A 5 -1.61 -4.08 21.67
N ALA A 6 -2.30 -3.37 20.78
CA ALA A 6 -1.98 -1.98 20.49
C ALA A 6 -2.19 -1.06 21.72
N ARG A 7 -3.22 -1.31 22.53
CA ARG A 7 -3.52 -0.51 23.73
C ARG A 7 -2.61 -0.84 24.92
N PHE A 8 -2.35 -2.12 25.17
CA PHE A 8 -1.64 -2.58 26.37
C PHE A 8 -0.17 -2.96 26.12
N GLY A 9 0.20 -3.19 24.87
CA GLY A 9 1.59 -3.42 24.46
C GLY A 9 2.42 -2.14 24.56
N LYS A 10 3.73 -2.29 24.75
CA LYS A 10 4.68 -1.17 24.81
C LYS A 10 5.77 -1.31 23.76
N GLY A 11 6.20 -0.19 23.21
CA GLY A 11 7.30 -0.10 22.24
C GLY A 11 7.09 -1.05 21.05
N PHE A 12 8.04 -1.98 20.89
CA PHE A 12 8.05 -2.95 19.79
C PHE A 12 6.77 -3.79 19.70
N VAL A 13 6.22 -4.24 20.84
CA VAL A 13 5.04 -5.12 20.88
C VAL A 13 3.78 -4.43 20.32
N ALA A 14 3.64 -3.12 20.54
CA ALA A 14 2.54 -2.34 19.98
C ALA A 14 2.68 -2.18 18.46
N ASN A 15 3.91 -2.00 17.96
CA ASN A 15 4.18 -1.86 16.52
C ASN A 15 3.91 -3.16 15.74
N ILE A 16 4.16 -4.33 16.35
CA ILE A 16 3.85 -5.63 15.74
C ILE A 16 2.46 -6.16 16.14
N SER A 17 1.55 -5.30 16.61
CA SER A 17 0.22 -5.68 17.09
C SER A 17 -0.64 -6.41 16.05
N VAL A 18 -0.53 -6.03 14.77
CA VAL A 18 -1.21 -6.71 13.66
C VAL A 18 -0.68 -8.13 13.49
N LEU A 19 0.64 -8.31 13.45
CA LEU A 19 1.28 -9.62 13.33
C LEU A 19 0.91 -10.53 14.51
N LEU A 20 1.03 -10.03 15.74
CA LEU A 20 0.65 -10.79 16.94
C LEU A 20 -0.84 -11.09 16.96
N GLY A 21 -1.68 -10.18 16.46
CA GLY A 21 -3.11 -10.42 16.30
C GLY A 21 -3.44 -11.53 15.32
N ILE A 22 -2.70 -11.62 14.20
CA ILE A 22 -2.81 -12.74 13.25
C ILE A 22 -2.39 -14.05 13.92
N VAL A 23 -1.26 -14.06 14.66
CA VAL A 23 -0.78 -15.25 15.37
C VAL A 23 -1.81 -15.73 16.39
N ILE A 24 -2.34 -14.84 17.22
CA ILE A 24 -3.39 -15.19 18.21
C ILE A 24 -4.66 -15.69 17.49
N GLY A 25 -5.05 -15.02 16.40
CA GLY A 25 -6.19 -15.44 15.59
C GLY A 25 -6.01 -16.84 14.98
N ALA A 26 -4.81 -17.14 14.49
CA ALA A 26 -4.45 -18.46 13.97
C ALA A 26 -4.48 -19.52 15.08
N VAL A 27 -3.91 -19.25 16.25
CA VAL A 27 -3.96 -20.17 17.41
C VAL A 27 -5.40 -20.50 17.81
N ILE A 28 -6.27 -19.48 17.87
CA ILE A 28 -7.70 -19.70 18.14
C ILE A 28 -8.35 -20.51 17.03
N ALA A 29 -8.03 -20.25 15.75
CA ALA A 29 -8.57 -21.00 14.63
C ALA A 29 -8.14 -22.48 14.64
N VAL A 30 -6.91 -22.77 15.06
CA VAL A 30 -6.42 -24.14 15.31
C VAL A 30 -7.21 -24.80 16.44
N ALA A 31 -7.41 -24.11 17.57
CA ALA A 31 -8.20 -24.63 18.69
C ALA A 31 -9.67 -24.91 18.31
N LEU A 32 -10.21 -24.15 17.36
CA LEU A 32 -11.55 -24.34 16.81
C LEU A 32 -11.62 -25.38 15.67
N GLY A 33 -10.51 -26.02 15.31
CA GLY A 33 -10.44 -26.99 14.22
C GLY A 33 -10.66 -26.41 12.82
N LYS A 34 -10.58 -25.08 12.67
CA LYS A 34 -10.80 -24.37 11.40
C LYS A 34 -9.52 -24.10 10.60
N MET A 35 -8.38 -24.54 11.11
CA MET A 35 -7.06 -24.41 10.47
C MET A 35 -6.40 -25.79 10.42
N GLY A 36 -6.09 -26.26 9.22
CA GLY A 36 -5.42 -27.55 8.97
C GLY A 36 -4.02 -27.35 8.39
N PHE A 37 -3.11 -28.25 8.72
CA PHE A 37 -1.69 -28.15 8.33
C PHE A 37 -1.26 -29.17 7.26
N SER A 38 -2.20 -29.86 6.59
CA SER A 38 -1.85 -30.91 5.61
C SER A 38 -0.99 -30.36 4.47
N LYS A 39 -1.35 -29.19 3.92
CA LYS A 39 -0.55 -28.48 2.90
C LYS A 39 0.86 -28.11 3.39
N VAL A 40 1.01 -27.79 4.68
CA VAL A 40 2.31 -27.46 5.29
C VAL A 40 3.18 -28.70 5.43
N ALA A 41 2.57 -29.87 5.69
CA ALA A 41 3.29 -31.14 5.74
C ALA A 41 3.81 -31.55 4.36
N GLU A 42 2.97 -31.39 3.32
CA GLU A 42 3.29 -31.74 1.93
C GLU A 42 4.26 -30.75 1.24
N ALA A 43 4.29 -29.49 1.67
CA ALA A 43 5.14 -28.48 1.06
C ALA A 43 6.65 -28.76 1.25
N ASP A 44 7.43 -28.53 0.20
CA ASP A 44 8.88 -28.68 0.25
C ASP A 44 9.55 -27.63 1.15
N TRP A 45 10.71 -28.01 1.71
CA TRP A 45 11.54 -27.10 2.51
C TRP A 45 12.26 -26.04 1.66
N PHE A 46 12.51 -26.36 0.38
CA PHE A 46 13.15 -25.45 -0.56
C PHE A 46 12.40 -25.47 -1.89
N GLY A 47 12.06 -24.29 -2.40
CA GLY A 47 11.41 -24.14 -3.70
C GLY A 47 11.89 -22.88 -4.37
N LEU A 48 12.43 -23.03 -5.58
CA LEU A 48 12.85 -21.89 -6.38
C LEU A 48 11.63 -21.29 -7.09
N ILE A 49 11.43 -19.99 -6.95
CA ILE A 49 10.35 -19.28 -7.63
C ILE A 49 10.72 -19.18 -9.11
N THR A 50 9.98 -19.89 -9.96
CA THR A 50 10.21 -19.86 -11.41
C THR A 50 9.66 -18.56 -12.00
N PRO A 51 10.41 -17.87 -12.86
CA PRO A 51 9.88 -16.76 -13.64
C PRO A 51 8.66 -17.20 -14.45
N PHE A 52 7.64 -16.35 -14.55
CA PHE A 52 6.44 -16.60 -15.40
C PHE A 52 5.69 -17.89 -15.07
N HIS A 53 5.66 -18.29 -13.80
CA HIS A 53 4.95 -19.46 -13.30
C HIS A 53 3.46 -19.49 -13.70
N PHE A 54 2.79 -18.33 -13.69
CA PHE A 54 1.37 -18.24 -14.09
C PHE A 54 1.14 -18.02 -15.59
N GLY A 55 2.21 -17.94 -16.39
CA GLY A 55 2.15 -17.75 -17.83
C GLY A 55 3.01 -16.60 -18.35
N THR A 56 3.12 -16.51 -19.67
CA THR A 56 3.86 -15.44 -20.36
C THR A 56 3.12 -14.11 -20.28
N PRO A 57 3.83 -12.97 -20.22
CA PRO A 57 3.20 -11.65 -20.13
C PRO A 57 2.30 -11.38 -21.34
N THR A 58 1.04 -11.05 -21.08
CA THR A 58 0.09 -10.61 -22.10
C THR A 58 0.07 -9.09 -22.16
N PHE A 59 0.14 -8.54 -23.37
CA PHE A 59 0.16 -7.10 -23.59
C PHE A 59 -1.23 -6.64 -24.03
N ASP A 60 -2.06 -6.31 -23.05
CA ASP A 60 -3.34 -5.64 -23.27
C ASP A 60 -3.18 -4.14 -23.04
N LEU A 61 -3.48 -3.33 -24.06
CA LEU A 61 -3.25 -1.88 -24.02
C LEU A 61 -4.08 -1.20 -22.93
N VAL A 62 -5.33 -1.63 -22.72
CA VAL A 62 -6.23 -1.05 -21.72
C VAL A 62 -5.73 -1.35 -20.31
N MET A 63 -5.32 -2.60 -20.06
CA MET A 63 -4.77 -3.01 -18.77
C MET A 63 -3.43 -2.33 -18.48
N ILE A 64 -2.58 -2.14 -19.50
CA ILE A 64 -1.31 -1.40 -19.38
C ILE A 64 -1.60 0.04 -18.97
N VAL A 65 -2.51 0.75 -19.66
CA VAL A 65 -2.85 2.14 -19.33
C VAL A 65 -3.43 2.23 -17.92
N THR A 66 -4.30 1.30 -17.54
CA THR A 66 -4.88 1.23 -16.19
C THR A 66 -3.79 1.06 -15.13
N MET A 67 -2.85 0.13 -15.34
CA MET A 67 -1.76 -0.13 -14.40
C MET A 67 -0.73 1.01 -14.35
N VAL A 68 -0.47 1.70 -15.46
CA VAL A 68 0.36 2.91 -15.46
C VAL A 68 -0.23 3.99 -14.56
N LEU A 69 -1.55 4.19 -14.63
CA LEU A 69 -2.25 5.14 -13.77
C LEU A 69 -2.19 4.73 -12.29
N VAL A 70 -2.37 3.44 -11.98
CA VAL A 70 -2.16 2.90 -10.63
C VAL A 70 -0.73 3.16 -10.14
N MET A 71 0.28 2.93 -11.00
CA MET A 71 1.68 3.18 -10.61
C MET A 71 1.98 4.66 -10.39
N ILE A 72 1.32 5.59 -11.09
CA ILE A 72 1.46 7.02 -10.79
C ILE A 72 0.98 7.30 -9.36
N VAL A 73 -0.16 6.75 -8.96
CA VAL A 73 -0.68 6.91 -7.58
C VAL A 73 0.29 6.32 -6.55
N VAL A 74 0.80 5.12 -6.81
CA VAL A 74 1.80 4.46 -5.97
C VAL A 74 3.08 5.29 -5.86
N MET A 75 3.55 5.88 -6.96
CA MET A 75 4.74 6.75 -6.95
C MET A 75 4.52 8.04 -6.16
N ILE A 76 3.31 8.61 -6.19
CA ILE A 76 2.96 9.78 -5.35
C ILE A 76 3.01 9.38 -3.87
N GLU A 77 2.44 8.23 -3.51
CA GLU A 77 2.51 7.68 -2.15
C GLU A 77 3.97 7.47 -1.70
N SER A 78 4.78 6.76 -2.48
CA SER A 78 6.21 6.56 -2.20
C SER A 78 6.98 7.88 -2.06
N THR A 79 6.65 8.89 -2.87
CA THR A 79 7.26 10.22 -2.76
C THR A 79 6.97 10.85 -1.40
N GLY A 80 5.73 10.78 -0.93
CA GLY A 80 5.35 11.20 0.42
C GLY A 80 6.16 10.47 1.47
N MET A 81 6.28 9.14 1.36
CA MET A 81 7.03 8.31 2.31
C MET A 81 8.54 8.60 2.33
N PHE A 82 9.15 8.95 1.19
CA PHE A 82 10.56 9.33 1.15
C PHE A 82 10.81 10.67 1.84
N LEU A 83 9.95 11.66 1.61
CA LEU A 83 10.04 12.98 2.25
C LEU A 83 9.89 12.87 3.77
N ALA A 84 8.85 12.16 4.20
CA ALA A 84 8.59 11.72 5.57
C ALA A 84 9.82 11.10 6.24
N LEU A 85 10.37 10.05 5.62
CA LEU A 85 11.58 9.39 6.12
C LEU A 85 12.79 10.33 6.16
N GLY A 86 12.92 11.25 5.19
CA GLY A 86 13.95 12.29 5.19
C GLY A 86 13.87 13.19 6.41
N ASP A 87 12.68 13.63 6.78
CA ASP A 87 12.43 14.46 7.95
C ASP A 87 12.73 13.70 9.26
N ILE A 88 12.23 12.47 9.39
CA ILE A 88 12.54 11.60 10.55
C ILE A 88 14.05 11.35 10.66
N THR A 89 14.74 11.14 9.54
CA THR A 89 16.18 10.85 9.54
C THR A 89 17.04 12.10 9.66
N GLY A 90 16.46 13.30 9.51
CA GLY A 90 17.18 14.58 9.48
C GLY A 90 18.05 14.75 8.23
N LYS A 91 17.71 14.07 7.13
CA LYS A 91 18.42 14.13 5.86
C LYS A 91 17.51 14.69 4.77
N PRO A 92 17.80 15.89 4.23
CA PRO A 92 16.96 16.47 3.20
C PRO A 92 16.99 15.60 1.94
N VAL A 93 15.79 15.23 1.46
CA VAL A 93 15.67 14.41 0.26
C VAL A 93 15.83 15.29 -0.97
N THR A 94 16.87 15.02 -1.76
CA THR A 94 17.13 15.76 -3.01
C THR A 94 16.37 15.15 -4.19
N ARG A 95 16.15 15.94 -5.25
CA ARG A 95 15.50 15.44 -6.48
C ARG A 95 16.19 14.20 -7.09
N PRO A 96 17.53 14.13 -7.17
CA PRO A 96 18.20 12.91 -7.63
C PRO A 96 17.92 11.69 -6.75
N MET A 97 17.82 11.88 -5.43
CA MET A 97 17.50 10.79 -4.49
C MET A 97 16.06 10.30 -4.67
N LEU A 98 15.09 11.20 -4.83
CA LEU A 98 13.71 10.84 -5.14
C LEU A 98 13.63 10.05 -6.47
N SER A 99 14.30 10.53 -7.51
CA SER A 99 14.31 9.83 -8.80
C SER A 99 14.94 8.44 -8.70
N ALA A 100 16.04 8.29 -7.96
CA ALA A 100 16.66 6.99 -7.72
C ALA A 100 15.76 6.04 -6.92
N GLY A 101 15.07 6.55 -5.90
CA GLY A 101 14.09 5.79 -5.11
C GLY A 101 12.93 5.28 -5.96
N LEU A 102 12.27 6.18 -6.70
CA LEU A 102 11.14 5.82 -7.57
C LEU A 102 11.54 4.86 -8.71
N ARG A 103 12.77 4.98 -9.24
CA ARG A 103 13.31 4.00 -10.19
C ARG A 103 13.50 2.63 -9.55
N THR A 104 13.87 2.58 -8.28
CA THR A 104 14.03 1.33 -7.53
C THR A 104 12.66 0.69 -7.27
N ASP A 105 11.63 1.47 -6.95
CA ASP A 105 10.24 0.97 -6.81
C ASP A 105 9.73 0.39 -8.14
N GLY A 106 9.98 1.07 -9.25
CA GLY A 106 9.61 0.60 -10.59
C GLY A 106 10.38 -0.65 -11.03
N LEU A 107 11.70 -0.68 -10.82
CA LEU A 107 12.53 -1.87 -11.08
C LEU A 107 12.08 -3.04 -10.21
N GLY A 108 11.78 -2.76 -8.94
CA GLY A 108 11.17 -3.69 -8.05
C GLY A 108 9.94 -4.29 -8.70
N THR A 109 8.92 -3.47 -8.99
CA THR A 109 7.64 -3.93 -9.56
C THR A 109 7.83 -4.76 -10.83
N LEU A 110 8.78 -4.40 -11.69
CA LEU A 110 9.13 -5.17 -12.88
C LEU A 110 9.65 -6.58 -12.54
N ILE A 111 10.64 -6.67 -11.64
CA ILE A 111 11.13 -7.96 -11.13
C ILE A 111 9.96 -8.77 -10.54
N GLY A 112 9.04 -8.08 -9.88
CA GLY A 112 7.86 -8.69 -9.28
C GLY A 112 6.94 -9.31 -10.29
N GLY A 113 6.61 -8.58 -11.36
CA GLY A 113 5.83 -9.11 -12.46
C GLY A 113 6.47 -10.35 -13.08
N ILE A 114 7.80 -10.38 -13.22
CA ILE A 114 8.54 -11.55 -13.73
C ILE A 114 8.40 -12.75 -12.78
N PHE A 115 8.46 -12.51 -11.47
CA PHE A 115 8.30 -13.53 -10.43
C PHE A 115 6.85 -13.68 -9.93
N ASN A 116 5.87 -13.23 -10.72
CA ASN A 116 4.44 -13.47 -10.52
C ASN A 116 3.81 -12.79 -9.29
N THR A 117 4.34 -11.66 -8.86
CA THR A 117 3.77 -10.84 -7.77
C THR A 117 3.15 -9.55 -8.30
N PHE A 118 2.33 -8.92 -7.46
CA PHE A 118 1.68 -7.64 -7.70
C PHE A 118 2.64 -6.47 -7.50
N PRO A 119 2.30 -5.26 -8.00
CA PRO A 119 3.07 -4.05 -7.76
C PRO A 119 3.27 -3.75 -6.28
N TYR A 120 4.43 -3.17 -5.94
CA TYR A 120 4.79 -2.83 -4.57
C TYR A 120 5.05 -1.34 -4.41
N THR A 121 4.89 -0.88 -3.17
CA THR A 121 5.08 0.49 -2.73
C THR A 121 5.87 0.53 -1.42
N SER A 122 6.39 1.71 -1.09
CA SER A 122 7.03 1.95 0.20
C SER A 122 6.00 1.86 1.33
N PHE A 123 6.25 1.00 2.32
CA PHE A 123 5.28 0.70 3.37
C PHE A 123 5.34 1.71 4.52
N SER A 124 4.22 2.39 4.79
CA SER A 124 4.15 3.48 5.77
C SER A 124 4.41 3.03 7.21
N GLN A 125 4.04 1.79 7.57
CA GLN A 125 4.35 1.26 8.90
C GLN A 125 5.86 1.14 9.15
N ASN A 126 6.67 0.89 8.12
CA ASN A 126 8.13 0.78 8.28
C ASN A 126 8.74 2.16 8.58
N VAL A 127 8.22 3.23 7.98
CA VAL A 127 8.65 4.60 8.26
C VAL A 127 8.26 5.01 9.68
N GLY A 128 7.02 4.72 10.09
CA GLY A 128 6.57 4.95 11.47
C GLY A 128 7.42 4.19 12.51
N LEU A 129 7.82 2.95 12.19
CA LEU A 129 8.70 2.16 13.06
C LEU A 129 10.09 2.80 13.23
N VAL A 130 10.65 3.40 12.18
CA VAL A 130 11.92 4.16 12.28
C VAL A 130 11.75 5.37 13.22
N GLY A 131 10.61 6.07 13.14
CA GLY A 131 10.28 7.17 14.05
C GLY A 131 10.22 6.74 15.52
N VAL A 132 9.59 5.60 15.81
CA VAL A 132 9.43 5.10 17.20
C VAL A 132 10.71 4.44 17.74
N THR A 133 11.43 3.69 16.91
CA THR A 133 12.64 2.97 17.35
C THR A 133 13.88 3.85 17.38
N GLY A 134 13.88 4.95 16.61
CA GLY A 134 15.07 5.79 16.41
C GLY A 134 16.20 5.11 15.61
N ILE A 135 16.01 3.86 15.15
CA ILE A 135 17.02 3.11 14.42
C ILE A 135 16.97 3.52 12.94
N LYS A 136 17.87 4.43 12.56
CA LYS A 136 17.96 5.00 11.20
C LYS A 136 18.93 4.24 10.27
N SER A 137 19.37 3.05 10.67
CA SER A 137 20.40 2.30 9.95
C SER A 137 19.82 1.55 8.74
N ARG A 138 20.33 1.84 7.54
CA ARG A 138 19.96 1.13 6.30
C ARG A 138 20.24 -0.37 6.34
N PHE A 139 21.21 -0.82 7.14
CA PHE A 139 21.58 -2.22 7.24
C PHE A 139 20.46 -3.08 7.86
N VAL A 140 19.59 -2.48 8.67
CA VAL A 140 18.41 -3.18 9.21
C VAL A 140 17.45 -3.53 8.07
N CYS A 141 17.21 -2.60 7.14
CA CYS A 141 16.38 -2.84 5.96
C CYS A 141 17.00 -3.91 5.05
N VAL A 142 18.32 -3.89 4.85
CA VAL A 142 19.03 -4.91 4.05
C VAL A 142 18.92 -6.29 4.69
N ALA A 143 19.14 -6.40 6.00
CA ALA A 143 18.98 -7.65 6.73
C ALA A 143 17.52 -8.16 6.66
N GLY A 144 16.54 -7.27 6.81
CA GLY A 144 15.12 -7.60 6.63
C GLY A 144 14.82 -8.12 5.23
N GLY A 145 15.35 -7.48 4.19
CA GLY A 145 15.24 -7.94 2.80
C GLY A 145 15.86 -9.33 2.59
N LEU A 146 17.05 -9.58 3.15
CA LEU A 146 17.69 -10.89 3.08
C LEU A 146 16.86 -11.98 3.78
N ILE A 147 16.30 -11.67 4.95
CA ILE A 147 15.40 -12.57 5.67
C ILE A 147 14.17 -12.88 4.80
N MET A 148 13.58 -11.88 4.15
CA MET A 148 12.43 -12.09 3.25
C MET A 148 12.78 -12.94 2.04
N VAL A 149 13.97 -12.78 1.45
CA VAL A 149 14.45 -13.64 0.37
C VAL A 149 14.58 -15.09 0.84
N VAL A 150 15.20 -15.31 2.01
CA VAL A 150 15.34 -16.66 2.58
C VAL A 150 13.98 -17.28 2.87
N LEU A 151 13.06 -16.54 3.48
CA LEU A 151 11.70 -17.02 3.77
C LEU A 151 10.90 -17.29 2.48
N GLY A 152 11.11 -16.51 1.43
CA GLY A 152 10.49 -16.71 0.11
C GLY A 152 10.95 -17.98 -0.59
N LEU A 153 12.17 -18.45 -0.30
CA LEU A 153 12.71 -19.72 -0.81
C LEU A 153 12.24 -20.95 -0.02
N VAL A 154 11.42 -20.76 1.02
CA VAL A 154 10.87 -21.82 1.87
C VAL A 154 9.34 -21.94 1.63
N PRO A 155 8.88 -22.79 0.68
CA PRO A 155 7.47 -22.97 0.36
C PRO A 155 6.60 -23.31 1.57
N LYS A 156 7.14 -24.01 2.57
CA LYS A 156 6.45 -24.25 3.85
C LYS A 156 5.95 -22.97 4.53
N MET A 157 6.70 -21.87 4.44
CA MET A 157 6.24 -20.58 4.98
C MET A 157 5.04 -20.05 4.20
N GLY A 158 5.06 -20.17 2.87
CA GLY A 158 3.90 -19.86 2.03
C GLY A 158 2.68 -20.70 2.36
N ALA A 159 2.85 -22.03 2.48
CA ALA A 159 1.78 -22.96 2.84
C ALA A 159 1.21 -22.68 4.24
N LEU A 160 2.06 -22.26 5.19
CA LEU A 160 1.62 -21.88 6.53
C LEU A 160 0.74 -20.62 6.49
N VAL A 161 1.15 -19.60 5.73
CA VAL A 161 0.36 -18.38 5.54
C VAL A 161 -0.94 -18.67 4.81
N GLU A 162 -0.92 -19.53 3.79
CA GLU A 162 -2.13 -19.98 3.07
C GLU A 162 -3.10 -20.75 3.98
N SER A 163 -2.58 -21.46 4.98
CA SER A 163 -3.40 -22.19 5.95
C SER A 163 -4.16 -21.25 6.90
N VAL A 164 -3.77 -19.97 7.00
CA VAL A 164 -4.42 -18.99 7.88
C VAL A 164 -5.83 -18.70 7.36
N PRO A 165 -6.88 -18.96 8.16
CA PRO A 165 -8.24 -18.80 7.67
C PRO A 165 -8.62 -17.35 7.35
N THR A 166 -9.51 -17.17 6.37
CA THR A 166 -9.93 -15.85 5.85
C THR A 166 -10.56 -14.94 6.91
N MET A 167 -11.20 -15.48 7.95
CA MET A 167 -11.72 -14.67 9.06
C MET A 167 -10.62 -13.99 9.89
N VAL A 168 -9.44 -14.61 10.01
CA VAL A 168 -8.28 -14.01 10.70
C VAL A 168 -7.66 -12.94 9.80
N LEU A 169 -7.44 -13.26 8.53
CA LEU A 169 -6.91 -12.33 7.53
C LEU A 169 -7.85 -11.14 7.32
N GLY A 170 -9.17 -11.34 7.33
CA GLY A 170 -10.16 -10.28 7.23
C GLY A 170 -10.12 -9.32 8.43
N GLY A 171 -9.94 -9.84 9.65
CA GLY A 171 -9.76 -9.00 10.85
C GLY A 171 -8.48 -8.17 10.81
N ALA A 172 -7.37 -8.75 10.34
CA ALA A 172 -6.12 -8.01 10.13
C ALA A 172 -6.25 -6.99 8.99
N GLY A 173 -6.88 -7.38 7.88
CA GLY A 173 -7.16 -6.54 6.73
C GLY A 173 -8.00 -5.32 7.09
N LEU A 174 -9.04 -5.49 7.92
CA LEU A 174 -9.86 -4.37 8.41
C LEU A 174 -9.01 -3.30 9.10
N VAL A 175 -8.08 -3.71 9.96
CA VAL A 175 -7.19 -2.76 10.66
C VAL A 175 -6.20 -2.13 9.67
N MET A 176 -5.58 -2.93 8.80
CA MET A 176 -4.59 -2.42 7.83
C MET A 176 -5.21 -1.43 6.84
N PHE A 177 -6.33 -1.79 6.20
CA PHE A 177 -7.03 -0.90 5.27
C PHE A 177 -7.63 0.31 5.99
N GLY A 178 -8.13 0.15 7.21
CA GLY A 178 -8.59 1.26 8.04
C GLY A 178 -7.49 2.26 8.38
N MET A 179 -6.27 1.77 8.68
CA MET A 179 -5.11 2.64 8.90
C MET A 179 -4.69 3.37 7.62
N VAL A 180 -4.72 2.71 6.46
CA VAL A 180 -4.46 3.37 5.17
C VAL A 180 -5.46 4.51 4.91
N ALA A 181 -6.75 4.26 5.14
CA ALA A 181 -7.78 5.30 5.03
C ALA A 181 -7.56 6.46 6.00
N ALA A 182 -7.19 6.17 7.25
CA ALA A 182 -6.88 7.19 8.26
C ALA A 182 -5.66 8.03 7.88
N THR A 183 -4.59 7.42 7.36
CA THR A 183 -3.43 8.15 6.83
C THR A 183 -3.82 9.05 5.66
N GLY A 184 -4.71 8.60 4.76
CA GLY A 184 -5.25 9.44 3.70
C GLY A 184 -5.97 10.69 4.22
N ILE A 185 -6.83 10.54 5.24
CA ILE A 185 -7.52 11.68 5.90
C ILE A 185 -6.49 12.64 6.53
N ARG A 186 -5.44 12.09 7.13
CA ARG A 186 -4.39 12.87 7.78
C ARG A 186 -3.59 13.71 6.77
N ILE A 187 -3.27 13.16 5.60
CA ILE A 187 -2.67 13.91 4.49
C ILE A 187 -3.59 15.05 4.07
N LEU A 188 -4.90 14.78 3.92
CA LEU A 188 -5.88 15.80 3.56
C LEU A 188 -5.98 16.91 4.60
N ALA A 189 -5.78 16.63 5.89
CA ALA A 189 -5.78 17.65 6.95
C ALA A 189 -4.68 18.70 6.78
N GLY A 190 -3.64 18.43 5.98
CA GLY A 190 -2.60 19.40 5.62
C GLY A 190 -3.05 20.42 4.56
N VAL A 191 -4.23 20.25 3.96
CA VAL A 191 -4.76 21.14 2.92
C VAL A 191 -5.57 22.29 3.54
N ASP A 192 -5.39 23.50 3.04
CA ASP A 192 -6.19 24.66 3.47
C ASP A 192 -7.61 24.59 2.89
N PHE A 193 -8.55 24.08 3.69
CA PHE A 193 -9.99 24.08 3.39
C PHE A 193 -10.71 25.35 3.85
N ALA A 194 -10.09 26.16 4.72
CA ALA A 194 -10.72 27.32 5.32
C ALA A 194 -10.65 28.55 4.41
N LYS A 195 -9.50 28.77 3.75
CA LYS A 195 -9.31 29.91 2.84
C LYS A 195 -9.70 29.60 1.40
N ASN A 196 -9.57 28.33 0.98
CA ASN A 196 -9.89 27.93 -0.38
C ASN A 196 -11.02 26.89 -0.40
N ARG A 197 -12.26 27.39 -0.56
CA ARG A 197 -13.47 26.55 -0.62
C ARG A 197 -13.45 25.57 -1.80
N ASN A 198 -12.68 25.85 -2.85
CA ASN A 198 -12.59 24.96 -4.02
C ASN A 198 -11.93 23.62 -3.65
N ASN A 199 -10.99 23.62 -2.69
CA ASN A 199 -10.33 22.40 -2.22
C ASN A 199 -11.33 21.39 -1.62
N LEU A 200 -12.35 21.89 -0.91
CA LEU A 200 -13.40 21.03 -0.35
C LEU A 200 -14.24 20.37 -1.45
N PHE A 201 -14.58 21.12 -2.51
CA PHE A 201 -15.28 20.57 -3.68
C PHE A 201 -14.44 19.52 -4.41
N ILE A 202 -13.15 19.79 -4.63
CA ILE A 202 -12.23 18.84 -5.27
C ILE A 202 -12.24 17.52 -4.51
N VAL A 203 -12.05 17.55 -3.18
CA VAL A 203 -12.01 16.35 -2.35
C VAL A 203 -13.35 15.61 -2.35
N ALA A 204 -14.46 16.32 -2.12
CA ALA A 204 -15.78 15.70 -2.03
C ALA A 204 -16.19 14.99 -3.32
N VAL A 205 -16.00 15.64 -4.48
CA VAL A 205 -16.35 15.06 -5.78
C VAL A 205 -15.42 13.91 -6.14
N SER A 206 -14.13 14.01 -5.83
CA SER A 206 -13.15 12.95 -6.12
C SER A 206 -13.41 11.69 -5.30
N ILE A 207 -13.70 11.82 -4.00
CA ILE A 207 -14.10 10.70 -3.15
C ILE A 207 -15.42 10.10 -3.66
N GLY A 208 -16.40 10.94 -3.98
CA GLY A 208 -17.68 10.50 -4.54
C GLY A 208 -17.51 9.66 -5.80
N MET A 209 -16.73 10.16 -6.77
CA MET A 209 -16.40 9.46 -8.01
C MET A 209 -15.65 8.15 -7.76
N GLY A 210 -14.68 8.14 -6.85
CA GLY A 210 -13.92 6.93 -6.51
C GLY A 210 -14.76 5.84 -5.85
N MET A 211 -15.86 6.19 -5.18
CA MET A 211 -16.77 5.23 -4.55
C MET A 211 -17.84 4.66 -5.50
N ILE A 212 -18.02 5.23 -6.70
CA ILE A 212 -19.03 4.78 -7.67
C ILE A 212 -18.95 3.28 -7.96
N PRO A 213 -17.77 2.67 -8.20
CA PRO A 213 -17.69 1.24 -8.51
C PRO A 213 -18.16 0.34 -7.37
N LEU A 214 -18.03 0.82 -6.13
CA LEU A 214 -18.44 0.11 -4.92
C LEU A 214 -19.95 0.29 -4.64
N VAL A 215 -20.45 1.52 -4.79
CA VAL A 215 -21.84 1.88 -4.41
C VAL A 215 -22.85 1.56 -5.52
N ALA A 216 -22.42 1.65 -6.79
CA ALA A 216 -23.26 1.46 -7.96
C ALA A 216 -22.57 0.53 -8.98
N PRO A 217 -22.42 -0.77 -8.68
CA PRO A 217 -21.72 -1.71 -9.56
C PRO A 217 -22.38 -1.87 -10.95
N ASN A 218 -23.68 -1.58 -11.07
CA ASN A 218 -24.41 -1.62 -12.34
C ASN A 218 -24.20 -0.38 -13.23
N PHE A 219 -23.48 0.64 -12.75
CA PHE A 219 -23.18 1.85 -13.53
C PHE A 219 -22.48 1.53 -14.87
N LYS A 220 -21.76 0.40 -14.92
CA LYS A 220 -21.09 -0.15 -16.10
C LYS A 220 -22.01 -0.40 -17.30
N GLN A 221 -23.30 -0.65 -17.07
CA GLN A 221 -24.27 -0.94 -18.13
C GLN A 221 -24.50 0.27 -19.07
N TRP A 222 -24.16 1.47 -18.61
CA TRP A 222 -24.36 2.72 -19.34
C TRP A 222 -23.09 3.21 -20.05
N MET A 223 -21.98 2.46 -19.99
CA MET A 223 -20.69 2.84 -20.57
C MET A 223 -20.13 1.78 -21.54
N PRO A 224 -19.28 2.19 -22.51
CA PRO A 224 -18.60 1.27 -23.42
C PRO A 224 -17.82 0.17 -22.68
N HIS A 225 -17.89 -1.06 -23.18
CA HIS A 225 -17.24 -2.23 -22.57
C HIS A 225 -15.71 -2.09 -22.49
N GLU A 226 -15.10 -1.39 -23.44
CA GLU A 226 -13.65 -1.21 -23.52
C GLU A 226 -13.05 -0.39 -22.35
N ILE A 227 -13.86 0.41 -21.65
CA ILE A 227 -13.41 1.24 -20.52
C ILE A 227 -13.85 0.69 -19.16
N HIS A 228 -14.52 -0.47 -19.12
CA HIS A 228 -14.95 -1.09 -17.87
C HIS A 228 -13.80 -1.27 -16.86
N PRO A 229 -12.59 -1.73 -17.25
CA PRO A 229 -11.48 -1.87 -16.30
C PRO A 229 -11.02 -0.53 -15.67
N LEU A 230 -11.11 0.56 -16.43
CA LEU A 230 -10.76 1.90 -15.96
C LEU A 230 -11.83 2.41 -14.98
N ILE A 231 -13.11 2.23 -15.30
CA ILE A 231 -14.22 2.69 -14.46
C ILE A 231 -14.30 1.87 -13.17
N GLU A 232 -13.97 0.57 -13.20
CA GLU A 232 -13.97 -0.27 -12.00
C GLU A 232 -12.90 0.13 -10.98
N SER A 233 -11.84 0.81 -11.43
CA SER A 233 -10.79 1.28 -10.55
C SER A 233 -11.21 2.57 -9.83
N GLY A 234 -11.75 2.43 -8.61
CA GLY A 234 -12.12 3.57 -7.76
C GLY A 234 -10.95 4.51 -7.46
N ILE A 235 -9.73 3.97 -7.33
CA ILE A 235 -8.51 4.76 -7.12
C ILE A 235 -8.22 5.66 -8.34
N LEU A 236 -8.39 5.12 -9.54
CA LEU A 236 -8.17 5.83 -10.79
C LEU A 236 -9.20 6.93 -10.99
N LEU A 237 -10.49 6.62 -10.78
CA LEU A 237 -11.56 7.60 -10.85
C LEU A 237 -11.35 8.76 -9.86
N ALA A 238 -10.99 8.45 -8.61
CA ALA A 238 -10.70 9.46 -7.60
C ALA A 238 -9.51 10.33 -8.03
N SER A 239 -8.43 9.72 -8.49
CA SER A 239 -7.19 10.42 -8.83
C SER A 239 -7.33 11.33 -10.05
N ILE A 240 -7.95 10.84 -11.13
CA ILE A 240 -8.20 11.64 -12.34
C ILE A 240 -9.13 12.82 -12.00
N THR A 241 -10.20 12.56 -11.24
CA THR A 241 -11.13 13.61 -10.83
C THR A 241 -10.44 14.66 -9.98
N ALA A 242 -9.59 14.24 -9.02
CA ALA A 242 -8.85 15.16 -8.16
C ALA A 242 -7.88 16.04 -8.94
N VAL A 243 -7.10 15.45 -9.85
CA VAL A 243 -6.14 16.18 -10.68
C VAL A 243 -6.85 17.14 -11.63
N ALA A 244 -7.91 16.68 -12.30
CA ALA A 244 -8.68 17.50 -13.25
C ALA A 244 -9.35 18.70 -12.55
N LEU A 245 -10.03 18.47 -11.41
CA LEU A 245 -10.67 19.54 -10.66
C LEU A 245 -9.65 20.49 -10.02
N ASN A 246 -8.51 19.98 -9.54
CA ASN A 246 -7.44 20.84 -9.02
C ASN A 246 -6.87 21.73 -10.13
N ALA A 247 -6.62 21.18 -11.31
CA ALA A 247 -6.17 21.96 -12.46
C ALA A 247 -7.21 23.01 -12.90
N PHE A 248 -8.50 22.68 -12.85
CA PHE A 248 -9.60 23.58 -13.20
C PHE A 248 -9.77 24.73 -12.21
N PHE A 249 -9.80 24.45 -10.90
CA PHE A 249 -10.08 25.46 -9.87
C PHE A 249 -8.85 26.22 -9.37
N ASN A 250 -7.71 25.54 -9.20
CA ASN A 250 -6.51 26.10 -8.61
C ASN A 250 -5.41 26.39 -9.65
N GLY A 251 -5.57 25.91 -10.89
CA GLY A 251 -4.56 26.02 -11.94
C GLY A 251 -3.39 25.05 -11.76
N ALA A 252 -2.54 24.93 -12.77
CA ALA A 252 -1.39 24.01 -12.78
C ALA A 252 -0.13 24.54 -12.06
N ARG A 253 -0.26 25.55 -11.19
CA ARG A 253 0.85 26.15 -10.45
C ARG A 253 1.01 25.52 -9.06
N GLY A 254 1.39 24.25 -9.00
CA GLY A 254 1.81 23.63 -7.74
C GLY A 254 3.25 24.03 -7.41
N SER A 255 3.50 24.65 -6.25
CA SER A 255 4.86 24.85 -5.75
C SER A 255 5.41 23.52 -5.23
N VAL A 256 6.72 23.29 -5.39
CA VAL A 256 7.43 22.16 -4.78
C VAL A 256 7.26 22.17 -3.25
N ASP A 257 7.01 23.34 -2.66
CA ASP A 257 6.81 23.49 -1.21
C ASP A 257 5.42 23.02 -0.75
N ASP A 258 4.40 23.08 -1.60
CA ASP A 258 3.07 22.54 -1.29
C ASP A 258 3.10 21.00 -1.24
N ALA A 259 3.87 20.38 -2.13
CA ALA A 259 4.10 18.94 -2.14
C ALA A 259 4.90 18.47 -0.91
N LYS A 260 5.86 19.28 -0.44
CA LYS A 260 6.59 19.00 0.80
C LYS A 260 5.72 19.15 2.04
N ALA A 261 4.90 20.21 2.11
CA ALA A 261 3.98 20.42 3.22
C ALA A 261 2.97 19.27 3.36
N ALA A 262 2.38 18.82 2.25
CA ALA A 262 1.46 17.68 2.25
C ALA A 262 2.12 16.37 2.70
N ALA A 263 3.40 16.15 2.35
CA ALA A 263 4.15 14.97 2.77
C ALA A 263 4.51 14.99 4.26
N ALA A 264 4.86 16.15 4.82
CA ALA A 264 5.19 16.28 6.24
C ALA A 264 3.99 16.01 7.16
N VAL A 265 2.76 16.35 6.73
CA VAL A 265 1.53 16.09 7.52
C VAL A 265 1.15 14.60 7.52
N ALA A 266 1.73 13.76 6.66
CA ALA A 266 1.53 12.30 6.66
C ALA A 266 2.21 11.59 7.85
N ASP A 267 3.13 12.26 8.58
CA ASP A 267 4.05 11.61 9.54
C ASP A 267 3.84 11.82 11.08
N HIS A 268 3.13 12.86 11.54
CA HIS A 268 2.64 13.05 12.93
C HIS A 268 1.39 12.27 13.38
#